data_AF-A0A7Y8H610-F1
#
_entry.id   AF-A0A7Y8H610-F1
#
_cell.length_a   1.000
_cell.length_b   1.000
_cell.length_c   1.000
_cell.angle_alpha   90.00
_cell.angle_beta   90.00
_cell.angle_gamma   90.00
#
_symmetry.space_group_name_H-M   'P 1'
#
loop_
_entity.id
_entity.type
_entity.pdbx_description
1 polymer ?
#
loop_
_entity_poly.entity_id
_entity_poly.type
_entity_poly.pdbx_seq_one_letter_code
_entity_poly.pdbx_strand_id
1 'polypeptide(L)'
;MKEKILNIYLVINKGLVEEFRAVGYEQEGDDDEKISFLKSRAREDFSSAYRFDSPRNKFGQFMPYRKFSKLESTGRQYQLFEEIFSRFSVPENPLICVTPVVDGEILASE
;
A
#
# COMPACT_ATOMS: atom_id res chain seq x y z
N MET A 1 -15.67 -12.35 12.80
CA MET A 1 -14.26 -12.60 13.15
C MET A 1 -13.49 -11.42 12.63
N LYS A 2 -12.75 -10.75 13.51
CA LYS A 2 -11.89 -9.64 13.13
C LYS A 2 -10.72 -10.15 12.31
N GLU A 3 -10.52 -9.53 11.16
CA GLU A 3 -9.39 -9.76 10.29
C GLU A 3 -8.52 -8.51 10.27
N LYS A 4 -7.21 -8.71 10.08
CA LYS A 4 -6.27 -7.62 9.90
C LYS A 4 -6.19 -7.18 8.45
N ILE A 5 -6.62 -5.96 8.17
CA ILE A 5 -6.68 -5.38 6.83
C ILE A 5 -5.81 -4.13 6.74
N LEU A 6 -5.29 -3.82 5.56
CA LEU A 6 -4.33 -2.72 5.38
C LEU A 6 -4.76 -1.71 4.32
N ASN A 7 -4.58 -0.43 4.64
CA ASN A 7 -4.39 0.61 3.63
C ASN A 7 -2.90 0.71 3.34
N ILE A 8 -2.49 0.55 2.07
CA ILE A 8 -1.13 0.72 1.60
C ILE A 8 -1.09 1.90 0.63
N TYR A 9 -0.12 2.78 0.81
CA TYR A 9 0.11 3.94 -0.04
C TYR A 9 1.34 3.72 -0.89
N LEU A 10 1.17 3.85 -2.20
CA LEU A 10 2.25 3.81 -3.17
C LEU A 10 2.67 5.25 -3.47
N VAL A 11 3.77 5.72 -2.87
CA VAL A 11 4.23 7.10 -3.03
C VAL A 11 5.12 7.21 -4.26
N ILE A 12 4.64 7.96 -5.25
CA ILE A 12 5.26 8.15 -6.55
C ILE A 12 5.62 9.62 -6.69
N ASN A 13 6.91 9.93 -6.76
CA ASN A 13 7.38 11.28 -7.03
C ASN A 13 8.17 11.28 -8.33
N LYS A 14 7.83 12.17 -9.26
CA LYS A 14 8.45 12.29 -10.59
C LYS A 14 8.53 10.94 -11.32
N GLY A 15 7.50 10.11 -11.17
CA GLY A 15 7.39 8.79 -11.79
C GLY A 15 8.23 7.68 -11.13
N LEU A 16 8.84 7.93 -9.98
CA LEU A 16 9.61 6.96 -9.19
C LEU A 16 8.87 6.57 -7.92
N VAL A 17 8.87 5.29 -7.58
CA VAL A 17 8.33 4.76 -6.33
C VAL A 17 9.36 4.99 -5.23
N GLU A 18 9.19 6.06 -4.45
CA GLU A 18 10.16 6.49 -3.44
C GLU A 18 9.95 5.82 -2.08
N GLU A 19 8.70 5.53 -1.73
CA GLU A 19 8.36 4.91 -0.47
C GLU A 19 7.00 4.22 -0.54
N PHE A 20 6.76 3.38 0.45
CA PHE A 20 5.43 2.88 0.75
C PHE A 20 5.02 3.43 2.12
N ARG A 21 3.72 3.57 2.33
CA ARG A 21 3.19 3.75 3.68
C ARG A 21 2.08 2.76 3.94
N ALA A 22 1.80 2.46 5.20
CA ALA A 22 0.63 1.67 5.52
C ALA A 22 0.00 2.00 6.87
N VAL A 23 -1.30 1.72 6.96
CA VAL A 23 -2.11 1.72 8.18
C VAL A 23 -2.83 0.37 8.25
N GLY A 24 -2.83 -0.24 9.43
CA GLY A 24 -3.49 -1.51 9.66
C GLY A 24 -4.68 -1.40 10.61
N TYR A 25 -5.72 -2.16 10.33
CA TYR A 25 -6.98 -2.18 11.07
C TYR A 25 -7.39 -3.61 11.41
N GLU A 26 -8.13 -3.76 12.50
CA GLU A 26 -8.87 -4.99 12.79
C GLU A 26 -10.35 -4.73 12.53
N GLN A 27 -10.90 -5.37 11.49
CA GLN A 27 -12.25 -5.09 11.01
C GLN A 27 -13.04 -6.39 10.86
N GLU A 28 -14.32 -6.33 11.22
CA GLU A 28 -15.30 -7.37 10.91
C GLU A 28 -16.16 -6.95 9.72
N GLY A 29 -16.79 -7.93 9.10
CA GLY A 29 -17.64 -7.74 7.93
C GLY A 29 -17.26 -8.69 6.81
N ASP A 30 -17.96 -8.58 5.70
CA ASP A 30 -17.51 -9.18 4.45
C ASP A 30 -16.39 -8.33 3.81
N ASP A 31 -15.86 -8.80 2.68
CA ASP A 31 -14.73 -8.13 2.03
C ASP A 31 -15.15 -6.79 1.41
N ASP A 32 -16.39 -6.64 0.95
CA ASP A 32 -16.88 -5.39 0.37
C ASP A 32 -17.02 -4.30 1.45
N GLU A 33 -17.51 -4.65 2.65
CA GLU A 33 -17.58 -3.76 3.81
C GLU A 33 -16.18 -3.32 4.25
N LYS A 34 -15.23 -4.25 4.34
CA LYS A 34 -13.84 -3.96 4.72
C LYS A 34 -13.14 -3.07 3.68
N ILE A 35 -13.32 -3.35 2.39
CA ILE A 35 -12.76 -2.52 1.31
C ILE A 35 -13.37 -1.12 1.34
N SER A 36 -14.68 -1.00 1.55
CA SER A 36 -15.36 0.29 1.67
C SER A 36 -14.84 1.09 2.87
N PHE A 37 -14.62 0.41 4.00
CA PHE A 37 -13.99 1.02 5.17
C PHE A 37 -12.58 1.55 4.84
N LEU A 38 -11.72 0.75 4.20
CA LEU A 38 -10.37 1.16 3.82
C LEU A 38 -10.38 2.38 2.89
N LYS A 39 -11.23 2.38 1.87
CA LYS A 39 -11.39 3.53 0.96
C LYS A 39 -11.83 4.80 1.69
N SER A 40 -12.79 4.68 2.61
CA SER A 40 -13.29 5.82 3.38
C SER A 40 -12.20 6.50 4.23
N ARG A 41 -11.16 5.75 4.62
CA ARG A 41 -10.04 6.22 5.45
C ARG A 41 -8.82 6.69 4.67
N ALA A 42 -8.71 6.33 3.38
CA ALA A 42 -7.48 6.48 2.60
C ALA A 42 -6.93 7.92 2.56
N ARG A 43 -7.80 8.94 2.55
CA ARG A 43 -7.34 10.35 2.55
C ARG A 43 -6.83 10.81 3.91
N GLU A 44 -7.54 10.45 4.98
CA GLU A 44 -7.25 10.92 6.34
C GLU A 44 -5.98 10.27 6.89
N ASP A 45 -5.82 8.98 6.62
CA ASP A 45 -4.80 8.11 7.20
C ASP A 45 -3.38 8.38 6.70
N PHE A 46 -3.22 8.91 5.49
CA PHE A 46 -1.92 9.04 4.83
C PHE A 46 -0.90 9.82 5.66
N SER A 47 -1.37 10.85 6.37
CA SER A 47 -0.53 11.72 7.20
C SER A 47 0.08 11.00 8.41
N SER A 48 -0.63 10.02 8.96
CA SER A 48 -0.22 9.19 10.11
C SER A 48 0.32 7.81 9.71
N ALA A 49 0.32 7.49 8.42
CA ALA A 49 0.69 6.17 7.94
C ALA A 49 2.16 5.85 8.21
N TYR A 50 2.43 4.61 8.61
CA TYR A 50 3.80 4.18 8.89
C TYR A 50 4.59 4.09 7.58
N ARG A 51 5.80 4.67 7.58
CA ARG A 51 6.66 4.75 6.40
C ARG A 51 7.57 3.53 6.26
N PHE A 52 7.68 3.01 5.04
CA PHE A 52 8.59 1.96 4.64
C PHE A 52 9.41 2.41 3.44
N ASP A 53 10.72 2.11 3.46
CA ASP A 53 11.61 2.50 2.38
C ASP A 53 11.36 1.65 1.12
N SER A 54 11.32 2.30 -0.04
CA SER A 54 11.26 1.59 -1.32
C SER A 54 12.62 0.93 -1.63
N PRO A 55 12.63 -0.29 -2.18
CA PRO A 55 13.88 -0.95 -2.55
C PRO A 55 14.61 -0.16 -3.64
N ARG A 56 15.91 -0.01 -3.45
CA ARG A 56 16.81 0.68 -4.38
C ARG A 56 17.61 -0.33 -5.20
N ASN A 57 17.91 0.03 -6.44
CA ASN A 57 18.81 -0.78 -7.25
C ASN A 57 20.27 -0.67 -6.75
N LYS A 58 21.20 -1.40 -7.39
CA LYS A 58 22.64 -1.37 -7.06
C LYS A 58 23.30 0.01 -7.16
N PHE A 59 22.65 0.97 -7.80
CA PHE A 59 23.10 2.36 -7.94
C PHE A 59 22.38 3.32 -6.97
N GLY A 60 21.58 2.79 -6.03
CA GLY A 60 20.82 3.60 -5.08
C GLY A 60 19.59 4.29 -5.65
N GLN A 61 19.12 3.91 -6.85
CA GLN A 61 17.98 4.53 -7.52
C GLN A 61 16.67 3.80 -7.21
N PHE A 62 15.60 4.57 -7.06
CA PHE A 62 14.24 4.07 -6.91
C PHE A 62 13.69 3.41 -8.17
N MET A 63 12.69 2.55 -7.97
CA MET A 63 12.00 1.86 -9.05
C MET A 63 11.11 2.84 -9.84
N PRO A 64 11.18 2.88 -11.19
CA PRO A 64 10.18 3.59 -11.98
C PRO A 64 8.80 2.96 -11.83
N TYR A 65 7.74 3.77 -11.75
CA TYR A 65 6.36 3.28 -11.60
C TYR A 65 5.95 2.27 -12.67
N ARG A 66 6.40 2.45 -13.92
CA ARG A 66 6.14 1.48 -15.00
C ARG A 66 6.61 0.05 -14.66
N LYS A 67 7.69 -0.08 -13.89
CA LYS A 67 8.18 -1.39 -13.42
C LYS A 67 7.31 -1.94 -12.30
N PHE A 68 6.84 -1.10 -11.38
CA PHE A 68 5.85 -1.48 -10.37
C PHE A 68 4.55 -1.97 -11.02
N SER A 69 3.98 -1.19 -11.95
CA SER A 69 2.76 -1.54 -12.68
C SER A 69 2.89 -2.89 -13.41
N LYS A 70 4.08 -3.21 -13.94
CA LYS A 70 4.35 -4.53 -14.53
C LYS A 70 4.35 -5.67 -13.49
N LEU A 71 4.82 -5.41 -12.27
CA LEU A 71 4.74 -6.39 -11.18
C LEU A 71 3.28 -6.60 -10.77
N GLU A 72 2.54 -5.50 -10.61
CA GLU A 72 1.12 -5.50 -10.26
C GLU A 72 0.27 -6.28 -11.26
N SER A 73 0.47 -6.05 -12.57
CA SER A 73 -0.25 -6.78 -13.62
C SER A 73 0.04 -8.28 -13.64
N THR A 74 1.07 -8.74 -12.91
CA THR A 74 1.44 -10.16 -12.78
C THR A 74 1.23 -10.71 -11.37
N GLY A 75 0.61 -9.93 -10.46
CA GLY A 75 0.40 -10.34 -9.07
C GLY A 75 1.69 -10.43 -8.24
N ARG A 76 2.79 -9.80 -8.68
CA ARG A 76 4.11 -9.87 -8.01
C ARG A 76 4.45 -8.64 -7.17
N GLN A 77 3.57 -7.65 -7.12
CA GLN A 77 3.73 -6.44 -6.31
C GLN A 77 3.85 -6.76 -4.81
N TYR A 78 3.26 -7.85 -4.33
CA TYR A 78 3.34 -8.30 -2.94
C TYR A 78 4.77 -8.50 -2.44
N GLN A 79 5.72 -8.81 -3.33
CA GLN A 79 7.16 -8.90 -3.01
C GLN A 79 7.74 -7.59 -2.47
N LEU A 80 7.10 -6.45 -2.78
CA LEU A 80 7.49 -5.14 -2.30
C LEU A 80 6.85 -4.79 -0.95
N PHE A 81 5.90 -5.61 -0.47
CA PHE A 81 5.13 -5.37 0.75
C PHE A 81 5.49 -6.31 1.90
N GLU A 82 6.49 -7.17 1.74
CA GLU A 82 6.87 -8.17 2.76
C GLU A 82 7.18 -7.54 4.12
N GLU A 83 7.91 -6.41 4.14
CA GLU A 83 8.20 -5.67 5.38
C GLU A 83 6.91 -5.10 6.01
N ILE A 84 5.98 -4.65 5.18
CA ILE A 84 4.67 -4.14 5.62
C ILE A 84 3.89 -5.27 6.28
N PHE A 85 3.77 -6.41 5.60
CA PHE A 85 3.02 -7.57 6.09
C PHE A 85 3.60 -8.12 7.38
N SER A 86 4.94 -8.21 7.46
CA SER A 86 5.63 -8.62 8.69
C SER A 86 5.33 -7.67 9.85
N ARG A 87 5.45 -6.35 9.62
CA ARG A 87 5.21 -5.33 10.65
C ARG A 87 3.80 -5.42 11.22
N PHE A 88 2.79 -5.57 10.36
CA PHE A 88 1.40 -5.60 10.80
C PHE A 88 0.93 -6.98 11.25
N SER A 89 1.70 -8.04 11.01
CA SER A 89 1.34 -9.43 11.33
C SER A 89 0.01 -9.82 10.68
N VAL A 90 -0.11 -9.56 9.38
CA VAL A 90 -1.31 -9.87 8.59
C VAL A 90 -1.40 -11.37 8.24
N PRO A 91 -2.59 -11.90 7.93
CA PRO A 91 -2.73 -13.28 7.44
C PRO A 91 -2.03 -13.49 6.09
N GLU A 92 -1.90 -14.75 5.66
CA GLU A 92 -1.21 -15.14 4.41
C GLU A 92 -1.80 -14.47 3.17
N ASN A 93 -3.13 -14.29 3.13
CA ASN A 93 -3.85 -13.61 2.06
C ASN A 93 -4.54 -12.36 2.65
N PRO A 94 -3.82 -11.26 2.87
CA PRO A 94 -4.37 -10.10 3.54
C PRO A 94 -5.28 -9.31 2.58
N LEU A 95 -6.43 -8.88 3.08
CA LEU A 95 -7.23 -7.88 2.38
C LEU A 95 -6.54 -6.51 2.47
N ILE A 96 -6.17 -5.97 1.32
CA ILE A 96 -5.48 -4.68 1.22
C ILE A 96 -6.18 -3.74 0.25
N CYS A 97 -6.08 -2.44 0.51
CA CYS A 97 -6.40 -1.39 -0.44
C CYS A 97 -5.12 -0.61 -0.74
N VAL A 98 -4.75 -0.51 -2.03
CA VAL A 98 -3.57 0.24 -2.46
C VAL A 98 -4.03 1.58 -3.05
N THR A 99 -3.60 2.68 -2.44
CA THR A 99 -3.91 4.04 -2.88
C THR A 99 -2.63 4.71 -3.41
N PRO A 100 -2.58 5.11 -4.69
CA PRO A 100 -1.46 5.88 -5.21
C PRO A 100 -1.41 7.28 -4.61
N VAL A 101 -0.20 7.75 -4.30
CA VAL A 101 0.06 9.15 -3.95
C VAL A 101 1.06 9.70 -4.94
N VAL A 102 0.61 10.57 -5.85
CA VAL A 102 1.40 11.03 -6.99
C VAL A 102 1.77 12.49 -6.80
N ASP A 103 3.07 12.77 -6.67
CA ASP A 103 3.61 14.12 -6.47
C ASP A 103 2.91 14.89 -5.32
N GLY A 104 2.55 14.16 -4.27
CA GLY A 104 1.85 14.67 -3.08
C GLY A 104 0.31 14.58 -3.12
N GLU A 105 -0.28 14.20 -4.26
CA GLU A 105 -1.73 14.08 -4.42
C GLU A 105 -2.20 12.64 -4.12
N ILE A 106 -3.12 12.48 -3.16
CA ILE A 106 -3.69 11.17 -2.79
C ILE A 106 -4.84 10.81 -3.75
N LEU A 107 -4.63 9.79 -4.57
CA LEU A 107 -5.61 9.30 -5.55
C LEU A 107 -6.54 8.25 -4.94
N ALA A 108 -7.21 8.61 -3.84
CA ALA A 108 -8.21 7.76 -3.21
C ALA A 108 -9.50 7.75 -4.04
N SER A 109 -10.03 6.55 -4.31
CA SER A 109 -11.37 6.38 -4.88
C SER A 109 -12.42 6.53 -3.78
N GLU A 110 -13.56 7.12 -4.14
CA GLU A 110 -14.76 7.15 -3.29
C GLU A 110 -15.44 5.77 -3.22
#